data_AF-A0A2J1DV14-F1
#
_entry.id   AF-A0A2J1DV14-F1
#
_cell.length_a   1.000
_cell.length_b   1.000
_cell.length_c   1.000
_cell.angle_alpha   90.00
_cell.angle_beta   90.00
_cell.angle_gamma   90.00
#
_symmetry.space_group_name_H-M   'P 1'
#
loop_
_entity.id
_entity.type
_entity.pdbx_description
1 polymer ?
#
loop_
_entity_poly.entity_id
_entity_poly.type
_entity_poly.pdbx_seq_one_letter_code
_entity_poly.pdbx_strand_id
1 'polypeptide(L)'
;VLSAVMQAMRIKKPRLHVPVGLMRPLVWLMERASSNPPITMPELKALSVDNITVEDAVKREFGFDPKPLSEGLDYLKPAPAVP
;
A
#
# COMPACT_ATOMS: atom_id res chain seq x y z
N VAL A 1 -2.39 -0.04 7.95
CA VAL A 1 -2.65 -0.68 6.64
C VAL A 1 -1.79 -1.92 6.39
N LEU A 2 -0.46 -1.80 6.20
CA LEU A 2 0.40 -2.94 5.79
C LEU A 2 0.25 -4.19 6.67
N SER A 3 0.14 -4.02 8.00
CA SER A 3 -0.09 -5.15 8.92
C SER A 3 -1.39 -5.90 8.65
N ALA A 4 -2.49 -5.19 8.38
CA ALA A 4 -3.79 -5.79 8.09
C ALA A 4 -3.76 -6.59 6.77
N VAL A 5 -3.08 -6.06 5.75
CA VAL A 5 -2.87 -6.74 4.47
C VAL A 5 -2.04 -8.02 4.66
N MET A 6 -0.92 -7.94 5.38
CA MET A 6 -0.09 -9.12 5.66
C MET A 6 -0.84 -10.20 6.45
N GLN A 7 -1.68 -9.79 7.41
CA GLN A 7 -2.53 -10.69 8.18
C GLN A 7 -3.58 -11.36 7.29
N ALA A 8 -4.28 -10.60 6.44
CA ALA A 8 -5.25 -11.13 5.49
C ALA A 8 -4.62 -12.14 4.51
N MET A 9 -3.41 -11.84 4.02
CA MET A 9 -2.65 -12.73 3.13
C MET A 9 -1.93 -13.88 3.83
N ARG A 10 -1.96 -13.94 5.17
CA ARG A 10 -1.25 -14.93 6.02
C ARG A 10 0.27 -14.98 5.79
N ILE A 11 0.89 -13.83 5.56
CA ILE A 11 2.35 -13.72 5.38
C ILE A 11 3.02 -13.06 6.57
N LYS A 12 4.25 -13.48 6.87
CA LYS A 12 5.14 -12.81 7.84
C LYS A 12 6.36 -12.28 7.09
N LYS A 13 6.47 -10.95 6.95
CA LYS A 13 7.61 -10.27 6.33
C LYS A 13 8.20 -9.23 7.28
N PRO A 14 9.54 -9.06 7.31
CA PRO A 14 10.15 -7.96 8.06
C PRO A 14 9.73 -6.62 7.48
N ARG A 15 9.59 -5.61 8.35
CA ARG A 15 9.23 -4.24 7.97
C ARG A 15 10.44 -3.35 8.21
N LEU A 16 10.89 -2.66 7.15
CA LEU A 16 11.95 -1.68 7.22
C LEU A 16 11.39 -0.32 6.78
N HIS A 17 11.61 0.71 7.60
CA HIS A 17 11.31 2.08 7.20
C HIS A 17 12.43 2.58 6.30
N VAL A 18 12.12 2.86 5.03
CA VAL A 18 13.09 3.35 4.04
C VAL A 18 12.68 4.76 3.60
N PRO A 19 13.56 5.76 3.72
CA PRO A 19 13.29 7.09 3.19
C PRO A 19 13.04 7.07 1.67
N VAL A 20 12.02 7.80 1.22
CA VAL A 20 11.62 7.86 -0.20
C VAL A 20 12.77 8.23 -1.12
N GLY A 21 13.66 9.14 -0.68
CA GLY A 21 14.82 9.56 -1.48
C GLY A 21 15.76 8.42 -1.87
N LEU A 22 15.93 7.41 -1.01
CA LEU A 22 16.78 6.24 -1.28
C LEU A 22 16.12 5.27 -2.26
N MET A 23 14.78 5.25 -2.33
CA MET A 23 14.03 4.37 -3.23
C MET A 23 14.03 4.87 -4.69
N ARG A 24 14.18 6.18 -4.92
CA ARG A 24 14.09 6.79 -6.26
C ARG A 24 14.97 6.13 -7.34
N PRO A 25 16.28 5.92 -7.15
CA PRO A 25 17.12 5.31 -8.19
C PRO A 25 16.70 3.86 -8.48
N LEU A 26 16.29 3.11 -7.45
CA LEU A 26 15.83 1.72 -7.59
C LEU A 26 14.53 1.66 -8.39
N VAL A 27 13.55 2.50 -8.04
CA VAL A 27 12.25 2.55 -8.73
C VAL A 27 12.41 2.99 -10.18
N TRP A 28 13.22 4.02 -10.45
CA TRP A 28 13.52 4.45 -11.82
C TRP A 28 14.10 3.32 -12.68
N LEU A 29 15.03 2.53 -12.11
CA LEU A 29 15.60 1.39 -12.81
C LEU A 29 14.57 0.29 -13.07
N MET A 30 13.74 -0.05 -12.08
CA MET A 30 12.70 -1.07 -12.18
C MET A 30 11.63 -0.70 -13.23
N GLU A 31 11.20 0.56 -13.22
CA GLU A 31 10.21 1.10 -14.17
C GLU A 31 10.72 1.06 -15.62
N ARG A 32 12.03 1.24 -15.83
CA ARG A 32 12.64 1.13 -17.16
C ARG A 32 12.88 -0.30 -17.60
N ALA A 33 13.17 -1.21 -16.67
CA ALA A 33 13.57 -2.58 -16.96
C ALA A 33 12.40 -3.57 -17.07
N SER A 34 11.24 -3.25 -16.49
CA SER A 34 10.06 -4.11 -16.49
C SER A 34 8.87 -3.41 -17.12
N SER A 35 8.14 -4.11 -18.00
CA SER A 35 6.84 -3.64 -18.52
C SER A 35 5.76 -3.57 -17.45
N ASN A 36 5.96 -4.23 -16.32
CA ASN A 36 5.08 -4.21 -15.16
C ASN A 36 5.91 -4.08 -13.88
N PRO A 37 6.39 -2.86 -13.56
CA PRO A 37 7.18 -2.64 -12.37
C PRO A 37 6.28 -2.75 -11.11
N PRO A 38 6.78 -3.29 -9.99
CA PRO A 38 6.05 -3.33 -8.73
C PRO A 38 5.64 -1.95 -8.17
N ILE A 39 6.36 -0.90 -8.54
CA ILE A 39 6.09 0.50 -8.18
C ILE A 39 6.70 1.42 -9.25
N THR A 40 6.03 2.54 -9.52
CA THR A 40 6.45 3.58 -10.47
C THR A 40 6.89 4.87 -9.76
N MET A 41 7.62 5.74 -10.47
CA MET A 41 8.04 7.04 -9.94
C MET A 41 6.87 7.94 -9.50
N PRO A 42 5.75 8.03 -10.24
CA PRO A 42 4.56 8.75 -9.78
C PRO A 42 3.95 8.16 -8.50
N GLU A 43 3.85 6.84 -8.39
CA GLU A 43 3.33 6.17 -7.18
C GLU A 43 4.24 6.41 -5.97
N LEU A 44 5.57 6.34 -6.16
CA LEU A 44 6.53 6.66 -5.12
C LEU A 44 6.37 8.11 -4.64
N LYS A 45 6.09 9.06 -5.54
CA LYS A 45 5.80 10.46 -5.19
C LYS A 45 4.49 10.58 -4.41
N ALA A 46 3.45 9.83 -4.77
CA ALA A 46 2.18 9.84 -4.04
C ALA A 46 2.34 9.42 -2.57
N LEU A 47 3.26 8.49 -2.28
CA LEU A 47 3.59 8.09 -0.90
C LEU A 47 4.28 9.17 -0.06
N SER A 48 4.86 10.19 -0.70
CA SER A 48 5.54 11.29 0.01
C SER A 48 4.62 12.42 0.43
N VAL A 49 3.38 12.42 -0.07
CA VAL A 49 2.37 13.42 0.26
C VAL A 49 1.48 12.87 1.36
N ASP A 50 1.21 13.68 2.38
CA ASP A 50 0.26 13.33 3.44
C ASP A 50 -1.18 13.43 2.92
N ASN A 51 -1.60 12.38 2.21
CA ASN A 51 -2.92 12.29 1.55
C ASN A 51 -4.01 11.77 2.49
N ILE A 52 -3.89 12.00 3.80
CA ILE A 52 -4.90 11.59 4.78
C ILE A 52 -6.03 12.62 4.87
N THR A 53 -7.19 12.16 5.29
CA THR A 53 -8.35 13.02 5.61
C THR A 53 -8.66 12.92 7.11
N VAL A 54 -9.55 13.79 7.59
CA VAL A 54 -10.06 13.73 8.97
C VAL A 54 -10.86 12.44 9.19
N GLU A 55 -10.78 11.87 10.40
CA GLU A 55 -11.32 10.54 10.71
C GLU A 55 -12.83 10.42 10.48
N ASP A 56 -13.58 11.49 10.72
CA ASP A 56 -15.04 11.57 10.58
C ASP A 56 -15.51 12.01 9.19
N ALA A 57 -14.60 12.26 8.25
CA ALA A 57 -14.92 12.80 6.93
C ALA A 57 -15.99 11.96 6.21
N VAL A 58 -15.90 10.63 6.27
CA VAL A 58 -16.86 9.75 5.59
C VAL A 58 -18.26 9.92 6.19
N LYS A 59 -18.36 9.92 7.52
CA LYS A 59 -19.63 10.06 8.22
C LYS A 59 -20.26 11.44 7.98
N ARG A 60 -19.44 12.49 8.03
CA ARG A 60 -19.88 13.88 7.85
C ARG A 60 -20.35 14.17 6.43
N GLU A 61 -19.59 13.74 5.43
CA GLU A 61 -19.85 14.09 4.02
C GLU A 61 -20.83 13.12 3.34
N PHE A 62 -20.89 11.85 3.76
CA PHE A 62 -21.70 10.81 3.12
C PHE A 62 -22.78 10.17 4.01
N GLY A 63 -22.79 10.44 5.32
CA GLY A 63 -23.89 10.04 6.22
C GLY A 63 -23.89 8.57 6.66
N PHE A 64 -22.79 7.82 6.49
CA PHE A 64 -22.68 6.43 6.94
C PHE A 64 -21.35 6.16 7.65
N ASP A 65 -21.33 5.13 8.50
CA ASP A 65 -20.12 4.67 9.17
C ASP A 65 -19.30 3.76 8.23
N PRO A 66 -18.02 4.09 7.93
CA PRO A 66 -17.21 3.28 7.05
C PRO A 66 -16.90 1.91 7.67
N LYS A 67 -16.89 0.86 6.84
CA LYS A 67 -16.47 -0.46 7.27
C LYS A 67 -14.98 -0.46 7.66
N PRO A 68 -14.59 -1.06 8.81
CA PRO A 68 -13.19 -1.19 9.17
C PRO A 68 -12.38 -1.93 8.09
N LEU A 69 -11.16 -1.46 7.81
CA LEU A 69 -10.28 -2.08 6.81
C LEU A 69 -10.07 -3.57 7.08
N SER A 70 -9.89 -3.98 8.34
CA SER A 70 -9.67 -5.38 8.74
C SER A 70 -10.79 -6.32 8.31
N GLU A 71 -12.01 -5.82 8.13
CA GLU A 71 -13.17 -6.62 7.74
C GLU A 71 -13.42 -6.59 6.21
N GLY A 72 -12.69 -5.75 5.47
CA GLY A 72 -12.89 -5.53 4.04
C GLY A 72 -11.91 -6.25 3.12
N LEU A 73 -11.00 -7.07 3.66
CA LEU A 73 -9.85 -7.62 2.93
C LEU A 73 -10.05 -9.05 2.40
N ASP A 74 -11.26 -9.61 2.47
CA ASP A 74 -11.55 -11.01 2.10
C ASP A 74 -11.29 -11.33 0.62
N TYR A 75 -11.18 -10.31 -0.23
CA TYR A 75 -10.82 -10.45 -1.64
C TYR A 75 -9.34 -10.78 -1.88
N LEU A 76 -8.48 -10.60 -0.88
CA LEU A 76 -7.06 -10.89 -0.99
C LEU A 76 -6.82 -12.40 -0.98
N LYS A 77 -6.13 -12.90 -2.00
CA LYS A 77 -5.68 -14.28 -2.06
C LYS A 77 -4.39 -14.45 -1.24
N PRO A 78 -4.14 -15.65 -0.68
CA PRO A 78 -2.83 -15.98 -0.14
C PRO A 78 -1.73 -15.68 -1.16
N ALA A 79 -0.59 -15.18 -0.70
CA ALA A 79 0.51 -14.87 -1.60
C ALA A 79 0.94 -16.15 -2.37
N PRO A 80 1.19 -16.05 -3.69
CA PRO A 80 1.75 -17.17 -4.44
C PRO A 80 3.09 -17.58 -3.81
N ALA A 81 3.36 -18.88 -3.76
CA ALA A 81 4.67 -19.38 -3.37
C ALA A 81 5.72 -18.74 -4.29
N VAL A 82 6.70 -18.06 -3.70
CA VAL A 82 7.85 -17.54 -4.44
C VAL A 82 8.68 -18.77 -4.85
N PRO A 83 9.00 -18.98 -6.14
CA PRO A 83 9.91 -20.04 -6.57
C PRO A 83 11.34 -19.83 -6.04
#